data_AF-A0A5B1B2Y7-F1
#
_entry.id   AF-A0A5B1B2Y7-F1
#
_cell.length_a   1.000
_cell.length_b   1.000
_cell.length_c   1.000
_cell.angle_alpha   90.00
_cell.angle_beta   90.00
_cell.angle_gamma   90.00
#
_symmetry.space_group_name_H-M   'P 1'
#
loop_
_entity.id
_entity.type
_entity.pdbx_description
1 polymer ?
#
loop_
_entity_poly.entity_id
_entity_poly.type
_entity_poly.pdbx_seq_one_letter_code
_entity_poly.pdbx_strand_id
1 'polypeptide(L)'
;MDTSVLLLQLEALKFRLDLLEKENAVLKERLSKYEPPKTSRNSSVAPSKDEHRPKPNQSLCKSSGKKPGGQLGHKGKTLEMTSTPDHIIELHPSHCYKCGSSLEAIPGKEVSSGQVLDIPPIKAVFIEYRSYSKSCSCGCQNKGAFPEAVTTPVSYGPNIESLVGYFHARQSSLRQNERGF
;
A
#
# COMPACT_ATOMS: atom_id res chain seq x y z
N MET A 1 27.21 9.03 71.66
CA MET A 1 27.61 8.72 70.28
C MET A 1 29.04 9.18 70.14
N ASP A 2 29.95 8.23 69.97
CA ASP A 2 31.39 8.48 70.01
C ASP A 2 31.83 9.16 68.70
N THR A 3 32.30 10.40 68.79
CA THR A 3 32.68 11.22 67.62
C THR A 3 33.81 10.58 66.81
N SER A 4 34.64 9.78 67.49
CA SER A 4 35.71 8.96 66.90
C SER A 4 35.19 7.92 65.89
N VAL A 5 34.08 7.25 66.21
CA VAL A 5 33.45 6.23 65.36
C VAL A 5 32.82 6.86 64.12
N LEU A 6 32.20 8.04 64.27
CA LEU A 6 31.63 8.80 63.16
C LEU A 6 32.70 9.30 62.17
N LEU A 7 33.86 9.74 62.66
CA LEU A 7 34.99 10.17 61.83
C LEU A 7 35.56 9.01 61.00
N LEU A 8 35.77 7.85 61.63
CA LEU A 8 36.21 6.62 60.94
C LEU A 8 35.23 6.18 59.84
N GLN A 9 33.93 6.27 60.11
CA GLN A 9 32.90 5.95 59.11
C GLN A 9 32.90 6.94 57.93
N LEU A 10 33.10 8.23 58.19
CA LEU A 10 33.20 9.25 57.14
C LEU A 10 34.42 9.02 56.23
N GLU A 11 35.57 8.66 56.80
CA GLU A 11 36.76 8.35 56.02
C GLU A 11 36.58 7.09 55.17
N ALA A 12 36.00 6.02 55.74
CA ALA A 12 35.68 4.79 55.01
C ALA A 12 34.69 5.04 53.86
N LEU A 13 33.68 5.89 54.07
CA LEU A 13 32.70 6.26 53.05
C LEU A 13 33.33 7.10 51.93
N LYS A 14 34.20 8.06 52.27
CA LYS A 14 34.94 8.86 51.28
C LYS A 14 35.84 8.00 50.41
N PHE A 15 36.54 7.04 51.03
CA PHE A 15 37.39 6.10 50.29
C PHE A 15 36.58 5.25 49.31
N ARG A 16 35.41 4.76 49.75
CA ARG A 16 34.50 3.98 48.90
C ARG A 16 33.91 4.80 47.74
N LEU A 17 33.61 6.08 47.97
CA LEU A 17 33.17 6.99 46.91
C LEU A 17 34.26 7.16 45.85
N ASP A 18 35.49 7.44 46.27
CA ASP A 18 36.61 7.64 45.34
C ASP A 18 36.91 6.38 44.50
N LEU A 19 36.79 5.19 45.11
CA LEU A 19 36.89 3.92 44.40
C LEU A 19 35.77 3.76 43.35
N LEU A 20 34.52 3.98 43.76
CA LEU A 20 33.35 3.84 42.88
C LEU A 20 33.33 4.88 41.75
N GLU A 21 33.85 6.08 41.99
CA GLU A 21 33.99 7.12 40.97
C GLU A 21 35.02 6.71 39.91
N LYS A 22 36.16 6.14 40.32
CA LYS A 22 37.17 5.61 39.39
C LYS A 22 36.63 4.44 38.58
N GLU A 23 35.94 3.50 39.21
CA GLU A 23 35.30 2.38 38.49
C GLU A 23 34.24 2.87 37.51
N ASN A 24 33.40 3.83 37.90
CA ASN A 24 32.42 4.43 37.00
C ASN A 24 33.07 5.13 35.80
N ALA A 25 34.20 5.82 36.01
CA ALA A 25 34.92 6.46 34.92
C ALA A 25 35.41 5.43 33.88
N VAL A 26 36.04 4.34 34.35
CA VAL A 26 36.52 3.25 33.49
C VAL A 26 35.37 2.54 32.77
N LEU A 27 34.25 2.30 33.46
CA LEU A 27 33.07 1.66 32.87
C LEU A 27 32.43 2.56 31.80
N LYS A 28 32.29 3.86 32.07
CA LYS A 28 31.77 4.83 31.09
C LYS A 28 32.67 4.91 29.84
N GLU A 29 33.99 4.91 30.02
CA GLU A 29 34.92 4.92 28.90
C GLU A 29 34.81 3.63 28.05
N ARG A 30 34.71 2.46 28.69
CA ARG A 30 34.50 1.19 27.98
C ARG A 30 33.17 1.14 27.24
N LEU A 31 32.11 1.67 27.85
CA LEU A 31 30.76 1.67 27.27
C LEU A 31 30.59 2.72 26.16
N SER A 32 31.40 3.78 26.13
CA SER A 32 31.35 4.82 25.09
C SER A 32 31.47 4.26 23.67
N LYS A 33 32.20 3.14 23.49
CA LYS A 33 32.36 2.46 22.20
C LYS A 33 31.09 1.77 21.69
N TYR A 34 30.15 1.50 22.58
CA TYR A 34 28.88 0.83 22.28
C TYR A 34 27.70 1.82 22.25
N GLU A 35 27.92 3.09 22.60
CA GLU A 35 26.87 4.10 22.50
C GLU A 35 26.63 4.48 21.03
N PRO A 36 25.39 4.37 20.53
CA PRO A 36 25.08 4.78 19.18
C PRO A 36 25.27 6.30 19.03
N PRO A 37 25.74 6.78 17.87
CA PRO A 37 25.87 8.21 17.64
C PRO A 37 24.52 8.90 17.85
N LYS A 38 24.57 10.11 18.42
CA LYS A 38 23.39 10.94 18.64
C LYS A 38 22.81 11.36 17.30
N THR A 39 21.58 10.94 17.07
CA THR A 39 20.75 11.29 15.92
C THR A 39 19.47 11.96 16.43
N SER A 40 18.76 12.67 15.56
CA SER A 40 17.45 13.25 15.89
C SER A 40 16.38 12.22 16.31
N ARG A 41 16.64 10.93 16.11
CA ARG A 41 15.75 9.82 16.49
C ARG A 41 15.98 9.26 17.90
N ASN A 42 17.19 9.40 18.44
CA ASN A 42 17.58 8.83 19.74
C ASN A 42 18.08 9.88 20.75
N SER A 43 18.16 11.13 20.34
CA SER A 43 18.57 12.26 21.16
C SER A 43 17.66 13.44 20.83
N SER A 44 17.33 14.27 21.80
CA SER A 44 16.46 15.46 21.66
C SER A 44 17.07 16.57 20.79
N VAL A 45 17.92 16.21 19.81
CA VAL A 45 18.53 17.07 18.81
C VAL A 45 17.53 17.28 17.67
N ALA A 46 17.28 18.52 17.30
CA ALA A 46 16.37 18.85 16.22
C ALA A 46 16.84 18.27 14.86
N PRO A 47 15.94 17.76 13.99
CA PRO A 47 16.31 17.16 12.70
C PRO A 47 17.08 18.06 11.72
N SER A 48 17.10 19.38 11.95
CA SER A 48 17.83 20.36 11.16
C SER A 48 19.31 20.49 11.56
N LYS A 49 19.68 20.08 12.78
CA LYS A 49 21.05 20.07 13.30
C LYS A 49 21.65 18.65 13.39
N ASP A 50 20.95 17.67 12.84
CA ASP A 50 21.40 16.28 12.80
C ASP A 50 22.40 16.09 11.63
N GLU A 51 23.70 16.23 11.94
CA GLU A 51 24.78 16.00 10.98
C GLU A 51 24.88 14.54 10.51
N HIS A 52 24.29 13.61 11.28
CA HIS A 52 24.23 12.19 10.97
C HIS A 52 22.90 11.79 10.31
N ARG A 53 22.14 12.77 9.82
CA ARG A 53 20.84 12.51 9.17
C ARG A 53 21.06 11.71 7.89
N PRO A 54 20.40 10.54 7.74
CA PRO A 54 20.42 9.81 6.48
C PRO A 54 19.85 10.70 5.36
N LYS A 55 20.55 10.79 4.23
CA LYS A 55 20.09 11.57 3.09
C LYS A 55 18.75 10.99 2.58
N PRO A 56 17.70 11.80 2.44
CA PRO A 56 16.33 11.32 2.16
C PRO A 56 16.17 10.63 0.81
N ASN A 57 17.16 10.76 -0.07
CA ASN A 57 17.18 10.29 -1.45
C ASN A 57 18.08 9.07 -1.69
N GLN A 58 18.57 8.40 -0.64
CA GLN A 58 19.28 7.13 -0.79
C GLN A 58 18.31 5.96 -0.58
N SER A 59 17.99 5.24 -1.65
CA SER A 59 17.23 3.99 -1.54
C SER A 59 18.05 2.97 -0.74
N LEU A 60 17.47 2.39 0.30
CA LEU A 60 18.10 1.28 1.05
C LEU A 60 18.18 -0.01 0.21
N CYS A 61 17.44 -0.09 -0.89
CA CYS A 61 17.49 -1.21 -1.82
C CYS A 61 18.76 -1.15 -2.68
N LYS A 62 19.47 -2.27 -2.76
CA LYS A 62 20.53 -2.48 -3.75
C LYS A 62 19.93 -2.37 -5.15
N SER A 63 20.67 -1.75 -6.08
CA SER A 63 20.25 -1.71 -7.48
C SER A 63 20.09 -3.13 -8.00
N SER A 64 18.94 -3.43 -8.61
CA SER A 64 18.66 -4.81 -9.07
C SER A 64 19.51 -5.20 -10.29
N GLY A 65 20.16 -4.23 -10.94
CA GLY A 65 20.87 -4.41 -12.21
C GLY A 65 19.96 -4.80 -13.38
N LYS A 66 18.65 -4.94 -13.15
CA LYS A 66 17.68 -5.31 -14.18
C LYS A 66 17.30 -4.05 -14.96
N LYS A 67 17.25 -4.18 -16.29
CA LYS A 67 16.71 -3.13 -17.15
C LYS A 67 15.25 -2.85 -16.74
N PRO A 68 14.81 -1.59 -16.71
CA PRO A 68 13.40 -1.27 -16.53
C PRO A 68 12.59 -1.89 -17.67
N GLY A 69 11.50 -2.59 -17.33
CA GLY A 69 10.64 -3.30 -18.29
C GLY A 69 10.36 -4.76 -17.90
N GLY A 70 9.54 -5.43 -18.71
CA GLY A 70 9.28 -6.87 -18.57
C GLY A 70 10.56 -7.72 -18.73
N GLN A 71 10.56 -8.95 -18.23
CA GLN A 71 11.73 -9.82 -18.38
C GLN A 71 11.94 -10.17 -19.86
N LEU A 72 13.20 -10.13 -20.31
CA LEU A 72 13.60 -10.52 -21.67
C LEU A 72 13.11 -11.94 -22.00
N GLY A 73 12.37 -12.08 -23.10
CA GLY A 73 11.86 -13.37 -23.59
C GLY A 73 10.43 -13.72 -23.20
N HIS A 74 9.73 -12.89 -22.41
CA HIS A 74 8.29 -13.08 -22.21
C HIS A 74 7.52 -12.78 -23.50
N LYS A 75 6.80 -13.79 -24.01
CA LYS A 75 5.85 -13.57 -25.09
C LYS A 75 4.68 -12.74 -24.54
N GLY A 76 4.46 -11.57 -25.13
CA GLY A 76 3.24 -10.80 -24.87
C GLY A 76 2.02 -11.64 -25.24
N LYS A 77 1.00 -11.62 -24.39
CA LYS A 77 -0.31 -12.21 -24.68
C LYS A 77 -1.29 -11.06 -24.90
N THR A 78 -1.66 -10.83 -26.15
CA THR A 78 -2.70 -9.86 -26.52
C THR A 78 -4.07 -10.45 -26.21
N LEU A 79 -5.06 -9.59 -25.99
CA LEU A 79 -6.47 -10.02 -25.90
C LEU A 79 -6.93 -10.58 -27.25
N GLU A 80 -7.67 -11.67 -27.21
CA GLU A 80 -8.27 -12.29 -28.40
C GLU A 80 -9.68 -11.73 -28.61
N MET A 81 -10.05 -11.53 -29.87
CA MET A 81 -11.41 -11.12 -30.23
C MET A 81 -12.40 -12.26 -29.99
N THR A 82 -13.60 -11.94 -29.53
CA THR A 82 -14.69 -12.91 -29.42
C THR A 82 -15.36 -13.13 -30.77
N SER A 83 -15.81 -14.35 -31.05
CA SER A 83 -16.63 -14.65 -32.23
C SER A 83 -18.10 -14.23 -32.05
N THR A 84 -18.52 -13.92 -30.83
CA THR A 84 -19.91 -13.55 -30.49
C THR A 84 -19.95 -12.22 -29.74
N PRO A 85 -19.76 -11.07 -30.41
CA PRO A 85 -19.93 -9.76 -29.79
C PRO A 85 -21.39 -9.48 -29.47
N ASP A 86 -21.67 -8.82 -28.35
CA ASP A 86 -23.04 -8.47 -27.94
C ASP A 86 -23.72 -7.49 -28.91
N HIS A 87 -22.92 -6.60 -29.52
CA HIS A 87 -23.37 -5.62 -30.50
C HIS A 87 -22.38 -5.51 -31.66
N ILE A 88 -22.91 -5.46 -32.89
CA ILE A 88 -22.13 -5.21 -34.11
C ILE A 88 -22.57 -3.87 -34.68
N ILE A 89 -21.63 -2.94 -34.82
CA ILE A 89 -21.84 -1.64 -35.45
C ILE A 89 -21.10 -1.65 -36.77
N GLU A 90 -21.84 -1.66 -37.87
CA GLU A 90 -21.25 -1.59 -39.21
C GLU A 90 -20.90 -0.14 -39.58
N LEU A 91 -19.65 0.07 -39.98
CA LEU A 91 -19.16 1.39 -40.38
C LEU A 91 -19.02 1.44 -41.90
N HIS A 92 -20.01 2.05 -42.56
CA HIS A 92 -20.01 2.24 -44.01
C HIS A 92 -19.61 3.67 -44.37
N PRO A 93 -18.66 3.89 -45.29
CA PRO A 93 -18.36 5.23 -45.77
C PRO A 93 -19.53 5.73 -46.62
N SER A 94 -20.05 6.92 -46.29
CA SER A 94 -21.13 7.54 -47.07
C SER A 94 -20.64 8.20 -48.36
N HIS A 95 -19.36 8.61 -48.41
CA HIS A 95 -18.78 9.35 -49.54
C HIS A 95 -17.37 8.87 -49.86
N CYS A 96 -16.99 9.00 -51.13
CA CYS A 96 -15.62 8.75 -51.58
C CYS A 96 -14.67 9.81 -51.01
N TYR A 97 -13.63 9.36 -50.31
CA TYR A 97 -12.63 10.25 -49.71
C TYR A 97 -11.87 11.12 -50.73
N LYS A 98 -11.90 10.76 -52.01
CA LYS A 98 -11.17 11.47 -53.08
C LYS A 98 -12.05 12.42 -53.90
N CYS A 99 -13.21 11.98 -54.37
CA CYS A 99 -14.08 12.77 -55.25
C CYS A 99 -15.37 13.25 -54.59
N GLY A 100 -15.69 12.80 -53.38
CA GLY A 100 -16.90 13.21 -52.65
C GLY A 100 -18.21 12.63 -53.19
N SER A 101 -18.18 11.78 -54.22
CA SER A 101 -19.37 11.07 -54.70
C SER A 101 -19.97 10.18 -53.60
N SER A 102 -21.30 10.09 -53.54
CA SER A 102 -22.01 9.21 -52.60
C SER A 102 -21.71 7.74 -52.88
N LEU A 103 -21.55 6.97 -51.82
CA LEU A 103 -21.32 5.52 -51.83
C LEU A 103 -22.49 4.73 -51.21
N GLU A 104 -23.58 5.39 -50.81
CA GLU A 104 -24.69 4.75 -50.07
C GLU A 104 -25.34 3.58 -50.81
N ALA A 105 -25.38 3.63 -52.15
CA ALA A 105 -25.94 2.56 -52.98
C ALA A 105 -24.93 1.46 -53.35
N ILE A 106 -23.66 1.60 -52.96
CA ILE A 106 -22.60 0.66 -53.31
C ILE A 106 -22.42 -0.34 -52.15
N PRO A 107 -22.52 -1.65 -52.40
CA PRO A 107 -22.34 -2.64 -51.34
C PRO A 107 -20.91 -2.61 -50.80
N GLY A 108 -20.79 -2.51 -49.47
CA GLY A 108 -19.52 -2.61 -48.76
C GLY A 108 -18.98 -4.04 -48.74
N LYS A 109 -17.65 -4.16 -48.62
CA LYS A 109 -16.96 -5.41 -48.30
C LYS A 109 -16.20 -5.21 -46.99
N GLU A 110 -16.35 -6.12 -46.05
CA GLU A 110 -15.56 -6.10 -44.82
C GLU A 110 -14.07 -6.25 -45.14
N VAL A 111 -13.25 -5.33 -44.61
CA VAL A 111 -11.79 -5.33 -44.80
C VAL A 111 -11.06 -5.67 -43.50
N SER A 112 -11.60 -5.23 -42.37
CA SER A 112 -11.07 -5.50 -41.03
C SER A 112 -12.16 -5.32 -39.98
N SER A 113 -11.92 -5.89 -38.80
CA SER A 113 -12.77 -5.73 -37.63
C SER A 113 -11.93 -5.45 -36.38
N GLY A 114 -12.54 -4.78 -35.41
CA GLY A 114 -11.98 -4.48 -34.11
C GLY A 114 -13.07 -4.54 -33.05
N GLN A 115 -12.70 -4.87 -31.82
CA GLN A 115 -13.65 -4.98 -30.71
C GLN A 115 -13.20 -4.09 -29.55
N VAL A 116 -14.19 -3.44 -28.94
CA VAL A 116 -14.02 -2.75 -27.67
C VAL A 116 -14.62 -3.65 -26.61
N LEU A 117 -13.76 -4.19 -25.73
CA LEU A 117 -14.20 -4.86 -24.52
C LEU A 117 -14.39 -3.80 -23.45
N ASP A 118 -15.64 -3.57 -23.06
CA ASP A 118 -15.98 -2.63 -21.99
C ASP A 118 -16.83 -3.34 -20.92
N ILE A 119 -16.81 -2.78 -19.71
CA ILE A 119 -17.62 -3.27 -18.60
C ILE A 119 -18.82 -2.34 -18.48
N PRO A 120 -20.06 -2.84 -18.62
CA PRO A 120 -21.24 -2.00 -18.51
C PRO A 120 -21.32 -1.35 -17.12
N PRO A 121 -22.10 -0.25 -16.96
CA PRO A 121 -22.16 0.48 -15.71
C PRO A 121 -22.45 -0.41 -14.50
N ILE A 122 -21.47 -0.55 -13.61
CA ILE A 122 -21.61 -1.27 -12.35
C ILE A 122 -22.40 -0.40 -11.38
N LYS A 123 -23.58 -0.86 -10.96
CA LYS A 123 -24.42 -0.16 -9.99
C LYS A 123 -24.21 -0.74 -8.59
N ALA A 124 -24.02 0.15 -7.61
CA ALA A 124 -23.98 -0.25 -6.21
C ALA A 124 -25.34 -0.78 -5.75
N VAL A 125 -25.33 -1.91 -5.05
CA VAL A 125 -26.50 -2.46 -4.37
C VAL A 125 -26.29 -2.25 -2.88
N PHE A 126 -27.19 -1.50 -2.25
CA PHE A 126 -27.16 -1.25 -0.81
C PHE A 126 -28.08 -2.23 -0.10
N ILE A 127 -27.50 -3.01 0.82
CA ILE A 127 -28.24 -3.93 1.68
C ILE A 127 -28.16 -3.37 3.10
N GLU A 128 -29.28 -2.89 3.62
CA GLU A 128 -29.38 -2.37 4.99
C GLU A 128 -29.82 -3.49 5.94
N TYR A 129 -28.98 -3.82 6.91
CA TYR A 129 -29.33 -4.75 7.98
C TYR A 129 -29.92 -3.99 9.16
N ARG A 130 -31.18 -4.27 9.50
CA ARG A 130 -31.86 -3.69 10.66
C ARG A 130 -31.99 -4.72 11.76
N SER A 131 -31.35 -4.45 12.90
CA SER A 131 -31.46 -5.27 14.11
C SER A 131 -32.56 -4.73 15.01
N TYR A 132 -33.46 -5.62 15.45
CA TYR A 132 -34.53 -5.29 16.38
C TYR A 132 -34.29 -5.97 17.74
N SER A 133 -34.77 -5.32 18.79
CA SER A 133 -34.83 -5.89 20.14
C SER A 133 -36.27 -6.32 20.46
N LYS A 134 -36.44 -7.48 21.09
CA LYS A 134 -37.73 -8.00 21.55
C LYS A 134 -37.62 -8.47 22.99
N SER A 135 -38.62 -8.12 23.80
CA SER A 135 -38.75 -8.60 25.17
C SER A 135 -39.63 -9.85 25.22
N CYS A 136 -39.14 -10.90 25.88
CA CYS A 136 -39.90 -12.11 26.14
C CYS A 136 -40.78 -11.95 27.39
N SER A 137 -41.86 -12.71 27.49
CA SER A 137 -42.72 -12.75 28.69
C SER A 137 -41.99 -13.23 29.95
N CYS A 138 -40.87 -13.95 29.82
CA CYS A 138 -40.00 -14.31 30.94
C CYS A 138 -39.09 -13.16 31.43
N GLY A 139 -39.15 -11.98 30.81
CA GLY A 139 -38.31 -10.83 31.15
C GLY A 139 -36.97 -10.75 30.40
N CYS A 140 -36.59 -11.78 29.63
CA CYS A 140 -35.37 -11.75 28.82
C CYS A 140 -35.49 -10.80 27.63
N GLN A 141 -34.43 -10.03 27.36
CA GLN A 141 -34.31 -9.17 26.17
C GLN A 141 -33.47 -9.86 25.10
N ASN A 142 -33.98 -9.93 23.88
CA ASN A 142 -33.34 -10.59 22.74
C ASN A 142 -33.07 -9.56 21.65
N LYS A 143 -31.89 -9.62 21.01
CA LYS A 143 -31.51 -8.72 19.92
C LYS A 143 -31.08 -9.52 18.69
N GLY A 144 -31.48 -9.09 17.50
CA GLY A 144 -30.99 -9.67 16.25
C GLY A 144 -29.48 -9.42 16.07
N ALA A 145 -28.72 -10.48 15.81
CA ALA A 145 -27.29 -10.34 15.52
C ALA A 145 -27.08 -9.85 14.09
N PHE A 146 -26.05 -9.03 13.89
CA PHE A 146 -25.57 -8.69 12.54
C PHE A 146 -24.72 -9.83 11.98
N PRO A 147 -24.68 -10.01 10.65
CA PRO A 147 -23.69 -10.88 10.02
C PRO A 147 -22.27 -10.41 10.32
N GLU A 148 -21.30 -11.33 10.39
CA GLU A 148 -19.89 -11.02 10.68
C GLU A 148 -19.27 -10.01 9.70
N ALA A 149 -19.75 -10.01 8.45
CA ALA A 149 -19.28 -9.09 7.42
C ALA A 149 -19.70 -7.62 7.64
N VAL A 150 -20.65 -7.33 8.54
CA VAL A 150 -21.16 -5.97 8.80
C VAL A 150 -20.52 -5.44 10.08
N THR A 151 -19.29 -4.96 9.97
CA THR A 151 -18.50 -4.45 11.10
C THR A 151 -18.56 -2.94 11.27
N THR A 152 -18.92 -2.21 10.21
CA THR A 152 -19.04 -0.74 10.22
C THR A 152 -20.43 -0.32 9.71
N PRO A 153 -20.88 0.92 10.00
CA PRO A 153 -22.18 1.41 9.51
C PRO A 153 -22.36 1.31 7.99
N VAL A 154 -21.28 1.48 7.23
CA VAL A 154 -21.21 1.23 5.79
C VAL A 154 -19.88 0.54 5.51
N SER A 155 -19.91 -0.55 4.76
CA SER A 155 -18.73 -1.31 4.34
C SER A 155 -18.82 -1.64 2.86
N TYR A 156 -17.68 -1.81 2.19
CA TYR A 156 -17.67 -2.36 0.83
C TYR A 156 -17.99 -3.85 0.87
N GLY A 157 -18.74 -4.32 -0.13
CA GLY A 157 -19.02 -5.74 -0.29
C GLY A 157 -17.84 -6.48 -0.95
N PRO A 158 -17.77 -7.81 -0.83
CA PRO A 158 -16.67 -8.63 -1.34
C PRO A 158 -16.44 -8.48 -2.85
N ASN A 159 -17.49 -8.20 -3.63
CA ASN A 159 -17.37 -7.96 -5.07
C ASN A 159 -16.64 -6.66 -5.40
N ILE A 160 -16.81 -5.60 -4.60
CA ILE A 160 -16.08 -4.34 -4.82
C ILE A 160 -14.61 -4.56 -4.49
N GLU A 161 -14.33 -5.20 -3.36
CA GLU A 161 -12.96 -5.50 -2.94
C GLU A 161 -12.22 -6.37 -3.96
N SER A 162 -12.89 -7.40 -4.52
CA SER A 162 -12.29 -8.28 -5.52
C SER A 162 -12.02 -7.55 -6.84
N LEU A 163 -12.94 -6.71 -7.31
CA LEU A 163 -12.74 -5.90 -8.52
C LEU A 163 -11.58 -4.91 -8.35
N VAL A 164 -11.54 -4.18 -7.24
CA VAL A 164 -10.45 -3.25 -6.94
C VAL A 164 -9.11 -3.99 -6.88
N GLY A 165 -9.06 -5.12 -6.18
CA GLY A 165 -7.85 -5.95 -6.10
C GLY A 165 -7.40 -6.47 -7.47
N TYR A 166 -8.31 -6.97 -8.29
CA TYR A 166 -8.01 -7.49 -9.62
C TYR A 166 -7.49 -6.39 -10.56
N PHE A 167 -8.20 -5.26 -10.65
CA PHE A 167 -7.80 -4.16 -11.53
C PHE A 167 -6.48 -3.53 -11.10
N HIS A 168 -6.25 -3.40 -9.79
CA HIS A 168 -5.00 -2.87 -9.27
C HIS A 168 -3.81 -3.80 -9.53
N ALA A 169 -3.94 -5.11 -9.25
CA ALA A 169 -2.80 -6.02 -9.32
C ALA A 169 -2.53 -6.56 -10.74
N ARG A 170 -3.58 -6.89 -11.51
CA ARG A 170 -3.42 -7.58 -12.81
C ARG A 170 -3.56 -6.65 -14.01
N GLN A 171 -4.61 -5.83 -14.06
CA GLN A 171 -4.88 -5.01 -15.25
C GLN A 171 -3.87 -3.86 -15.40
N SER A 172 -3.43 -3.25 -14.30
CA SER A 172 -2.41 -2.18 -14.31
C SER A 172 -1.07 -2.61 -14.92
N SER A 173 -0.76 -3.91 -14.83
CA SER A 173 0.49 -4.49 -15.32
C SER A 173 0.46 -4.78 -16.83
N LEU A 174 -0.72 -4.89 -17.45
CA LEU A 174 -0.85 -5.12 -18.90
C LEU A 174 -0.48 -3.87 -19.70
N ARG A 175 -0.79 -2.66 -19.19
CA ARG A 175 -0.46 -1.37 -19.85
C ARG A 175 1.04 -1.07 -19.93
N GLN A 176 1.88 -1.70 -19.12
CA GLN A 176 3.33 -1.45 -19.15
C GLN A 176 4.06 -2.27 -20.23
N ASN A 177 3.41 -3.26 -20.83
CA ASN A 177 4.00 -4.07 -21.90
C ASN A 177 3.67 -3.59 -23.33
N GLU A 178 2.82 -2.57 -23.49
CA GLU A 178 2.37 -2.08 -24.81
C GLU A 178 3.17 -0.87 -25.34
N ARG A 179 4.11 -0.32 -24.55
CA ARG A 179 4.98 0.80 -24.96
C ARG A 179 6.37 0.33 -25.38
N GLY A 180 6.41 -0.62 -26.30
CA GLY A 180 7.63 -1.12 -26.93
C GLY A 180 7.43 -1.35 -28.42
N PHE A 181 7.36 -0.25 -29.17
CA PHE A 181 7.74 -0.16 -30.58
C PHE A 181 8.77 0.96 -30.71
#